data_AF-A0A4Q6I5L6-F1
#
_entry.id   AF-A0A4Q6I5L6-F1
#
_cell.length_a   1.000
_cell.length_b   1.000
_cell.length_c   1.000
_cell.angle_alpha   90.00
_cell.angle_beta   90.00
_cell.angle_gamma   90.00
#
_symmetry.space_group_name_H-M   'P 1'
#
loop_
_entity.id
_entity.type
_entity.pdbx_description
1 polymer ?
#
loop_
_entity_poly.entity_id
_entity_poly.type
_entity_poly.pdbx_seq_one_letter_code
_entity_poly.pdbx_strand_id
1 'polypeptide(L)'
;MRLILLFADGIPILVPEDICIYDKSLGRYYTQNQELNSRLIVPNSQALDPIYRDYCRLYQGKFDKYCIVSSPSFDSELYFLYGTTRQKQKIVVIFIYPSCSLNKLGREGVLLDRSAIISCGTINPIPEQDVNEVSIEGHTINLFHMFKHCININCKQGIPRGYLFNFFNMQGDIFNYAYMNSILSEIKVNHITGDVSYIMQIN
;
A
#
# COMPACT_ATOMS: atom_id res chain seq x y z
N MET A 1 -0.15 -5.07 -14.47
CA MET A 1 1.00 -4.59 -13.66
C MET A 1 1.46 -5.73 -12.76
N ARG A 2 2.77 -6.00 -12.66
CA ARG A 2 3.34 -6.98 -11.73
C ARG A 2 4.50 -6.37 -10.97
N LEU A 3 4.49 -6.47 -9.65
CA LEU A 3 5.46 -5.84 -8.77
C LEU A 3 6.07 -6.88 -7.81
N ILE A 4 7.31 -6.66 -7.40
CA ILE A 4 8.01 -7.46 -6.41
C ILE A 4 8.37 -6.57 -5.22
N LEU A 5 8.04 -7.01 -4.01
CA LEU A 5 8.46 -6.32 -2.79
C LEU A 5 9.91 -6.65 -2.46
N LEU A 6 10.77 -5.64 -2.49
CA LEU A 6 12.18 -5.69 -2.07
C LEU A 6 12.42 -4.64 -0.98
N PHE A 7 13.68 -4.48 -0.55
CA PHE A 7 14.09 -3.45 0.38
C PHE A 7 15.30 -2.70 -0.18
N ALA A 8 15.26 -1.36 -0.13
CA ALA A 8 16.38 -0.49 -0.43
C ALA A 8 16.67 0.40 0.79
N ASP A 9 17.93 0.38 1.27
CA ASP A 9 18.36 1.12 2.47
C ASP A 9 17.47 0.87 3.71
N GLY A 10 16.90 -0.33 3.82
CA GLY A 10 15.98 -0.67 4.91
C GLY A 10 14.54 -0.18 4.75
N ILE A 11 14.19 0.42 3.62
CA ILE A 11 12.82 0.84 3.31
C ILE A 11 12.21 -0.14 2.29
N PRO A 12 10.97 -0.61 2.48
CA PRO A 12 10.30 -1.45 1.50
C PRO A 12 10.09 -0.70 0.18
N ILE A 13 10.32 -1.39 -0.93
CA ILE A 13 10.09 -0.87 -2.28
C ILE A 13 9.31 -1.90 -3.09
N LEU A 14 8.40 -1.43 -3.94
CA LEU A 14 7.76 -2.25 -4.96
C LEU A 14 8.45 -1.97 -6.28
N VAL A 15 9.05 -3.01 -6.87
CA VAL A 15 9.81 -2.90 -8.11
C VAL A 15 9.09 -3.65 -9.22
N PRO A 16 9.00 -3.11 -10.45
CA PRO A 16 8.45 -3.82 -11.60
C PRO A 16 9.13 -5.18 -11.83
N GLU A 17 8.35 -6.23 -12.02
CA GLU A 17 8.87 -7.60 -12.19
C GLU A 17 9.74 -7.73 -13.45
N ASP A 18 9.41 -7.00 -14.51
CA ASP A 18 10.08 -7.03 -15.81
C ASP A 18 11.53 -6.53 -15.77
N ILE A 19 11.88 -5.67 -14.82
CA ILE A 19 13.26 -5.20 -14.61
C ILE A 19 14.03 -6.01 -13.57
N CYS A 20 13.38 -6.98 -12.91
CA CYS A 20 13.96 -7.80 -11.86
C CYS A 20 14.50 -9.12 -12.41
N ILE A 21 15.76 -9.43 -12.10
CA ILE A 21 16.41 -10.70 -12.43
C ILE A 21 16.67 -11.46 -11.13
N TYR A 22 16.25 -12.72 -11.07
CA TYR A 22 16.44 -13.55 -9.89
C TYR A 22 17.73 -14.36 -9.96
N ASP A 23 18.64 -14.14 -9.02
CA ASP A 23 19.82 -14.97 -8.83
C ASP A 23 19.51 -16.12 -7.86
N LYS A 24 19.45 -17.34 -8.40
CA LYS A 24 19.21 -18.56 -7.61
C LYS A 24 20.35 -18.87 -6.65
N SER A 25 21.60 -18.54 -7.01
CA SER A 25 22.77 -18.84 -6.19
C SER A 25 22.84 -17.97 -4.94
N LEU A 26 22.43 -16.71 -5.07
CA LEU A 26 22.41 -15.73 -3.97
C LEU A 26 21.05 -15.62 -3.27
N GLY A 27 20.01 -16.26 -3.80
CA GLY A 27 18.68 -16.21 -3.20
C GLY A 27 18.02 -14.82 -3.27
N ARG A 28 18.46 -13.93 -4.16
CA ARG A 28 17.99 -12.52 -4.22
C ARG A 28 17.74 -12.02 -5.64
N TYR A 29 16.96 -10.94 -5.72
CA TYR A 29 16.76 -10.20 -6.97
C TYR A 29 17.81 -9.11 -7.12
N TYR A 30 18.12 -8.78 -8.36
CA TYR A 30 18.84 -7.60 -8.78
C TYR A 30 18.16 -7.02 -10.02
N THR A 31 18.59 -5.85 -10.46
CA THR A 31 18.07 -5.15 -11.63
C THR A 31 19.21 -4.78 -12.58
N GLN A 32 18.90 -4.23 -13.75
CA GLN A 32 19.93 -3.65 -14.62
C GLN A 32 20.49 -2.31 -14.08
N ASN A 33 19.79 -1.69 -13.12
CA ASN A 33 20.22 -0.44 -12.50
C ASN A 33 21.21 -0.72 -11.35
N GLN A 34 22.48 -0.39 -11.56
CA GLN A 34 23.54 -0.60 -10.57
C GLN A 34 23.35 0.25 -9.30
N GLU A 35 22.83 1.47 -9.44
CA GLU A 35 22.55 2.35 -8.29
C GLU A 35 21.50 1.72 -7.38
N LEU A 36 20.39 1.24 -7.96
CA LEU A 36 19.37 0.53 -7.19
C LEU A 36 19.97 -0.72 -6.53
N ASN A 37 20.73 -1.52 -7.28
CA ASN A 37 21.35 -2.74 -6.75
C ASN A 37 22.28 -2.48 -5.56
N SER A 38 22.99 -1.35 -5.55
CA SER A 38 23.88 -0.99 -4.44
C SER A 38 23.13 -0.74 -3.12
N ARG A 39 21.84 -0.42 -3.22
CA ARG A 39 20.94 -0.10 -2.10
C ARG A 39 20.09 -1.30 -1.69
N LEU A 40 19.93 -2.29 -2.57
CA LEU A 40 19.11 -3.48 -2.31
C LEU A 40 19.70 -4.34 -1.19
N ILE A 41 18.87 -4.64 -0.20
CA ILE A 41 19.26 -5.49 0.93
C ILE A 41 18.27 -6.65 1.14
N VAL A 42 18.76 -7.69 1.81
CA VAL A 42 17.87 -8.68 2.42
C VAL A 42 17.42 -8.12 3.77
N PRO A 43 16.12 -7.94 4.02
CA PRO A 43 15.65 -7.32 5.24
C PRO A 43 15.92 -8.21 6.46
N ASN A 44 16.34 -7.59 7.56
CA ASN A 44 16.45 -8.22 8.87
C ASN A 44 15.49 -7.50 9.83
N SER A 45 14.44 -8.20 10.28
CA SER A 45 13.37 -7.64 11.11
C SER A 45 13.85 -7.06 12.45
N GLN A 46 15.00 -7.49 12.96
CA GLN A 46 15.58 -6.97 14.20
C GLN A 46 16.30 -5.63 14.00
N ALA A 47 16.89 -5.42 12.82
CA ALA A 47 17.67 -4.22 12.50
C ALA A 47 16.83 -3.11 11.84
N LEU A 48 15.63 -3.46 11.37
CA LEU A 48 14.74 -2.53 10.69
C LEU A 48 13.87 -1.72 11.66
N ASP A 49 13.49 -0.54 11.18
CA ASP A 49 12.48 0.29 11.80
C ASP A 49 11.23 -0.54 12.13
N PRO A 50 10.69 -0.45 13.36
CA PRO A 50 9.47 -1.15 13.76
C PRO A 50 8.32 -1.06 12.76
N ILE A 51 8.17 0.08 12.07
CA ILE A 51 7.09 0.30 11.11
C ILE A 51 7.18 -0.61 9.86
N TYR A 52 8.38 -1.11 9.53
CA TYR A 52 8.63 -1.95 8.35
C TYR A 52 8.79 -3.44 8.70
N ARG A 53 8.67 -3.83 9.97
CA ARG A 53 8.92 -5.21 10.39
C ARG A 53 7.98 -6.23 9.73
N ASP A 54 6.70 -5.90 9.58
CA ASP A 54 5.74 -6.82 8.98
C ASP A 54 5.99 -7.04 7.49
N TYR A 55 6.53 -6.04 6.79
CA TYR A 55 6.93 -6.14 5.38
C TYR A 55 8.08 -7.12 5.17
N CYS A 56 8.90 -7.41 6.20
CA CYS A 56 9.98 -8.39 6.10
C CYS A 56 9.47 -9.79 5.74
N ARG A 57 8.30 -10.16 6.27
CA ARG A 57 7.65 -11.46 5.98
C ARG A 57 7.17 -11.57 4.54
N LEU A 58 6.97 -10.42 3.90
CA LEU A 58 6.51 -10.29 2.53
C LEU A 58 7.66 -10.14 1.53
N TYR A 59 8.92 -10.14 2.00
CA TYR A 59 10.10 -9.97 1.16
C TYR A 59 10.09 -10.95 -0.01
N GLN A 60 10.35 -10.44 -1.21
CA GLN A 60 10.29 -11.17 -2.49
C GLN A 60 8.88 -11.65 -2.89
N GLY A 61 7.85 -11.18 -2.20
CA GLY A 61 6.45 -11.37 -2.57
C GLY A 61 6.16 -10.75 -3.92
N LYS A 62 5.44 -11.49 -4.77
CA LYS A 62 5.03 -11.06 -6.10
C LYS A 62 3.57 -10.66 -6.09
N PHE A 63 3.28 -9.45 -6.55
CA PHE A 63 1.94 -8.88 -6.61
C PHE A 63 1.53 -8.75 -8.07
N ASP A 64 0.44 -9.41 -8.42
CA ASP A 64 -0.08 -9.48 -9.79
C ASP A 64 -1.55 -9.10 -9.89
N LYS A 65 -2.21 -8.87 -8.74
CA LYS A 65 -3.59 -8.42 -8.66
C LYS A 65 -3.70 -7.16 -7.81
N TYR A 66 -4.67 -6.31 -8.12
CA TYR A 66 -4.89 -5.09 -7.35
C TYR A 66 -6.33 -4.60 -7.42
N CYS A 67 -6.73 -3.88 -6.37
CA CYS A 67 -7.89 -3.00 -6.37
C CYS A 67 -7.44 -1.59 -6.01
N ILE A 68 -8.15 -0.60 -6.55
CA ILE A 68 -7.89 0.82 -6.28
C ILE A 68 -9.13 1.40 -5.61
N VAL A 69 -8.92 2.15 -4.54
CA VAL A 69 -9.97 2.96 -3.92
C VAL A 69 -9.61 4.42 -4.11
N SER A 70 -10.45 5.15 -4.83
CA SER A 70 -10.23 6.55 -5.15
C SER A 70 -11.40 7.41 -4.68
N SER A 71 -11.16 8.69 -4.50
CA SER A 71 -12.22 9.65 -4.20
C SER A 71 -11.98 10.94 -4.98
N PRO A 72 -13.01 11.55 -5.59
CA PRO A 72 -12.85 12.82 -6.31
C PRO A 72 -12.34 13.98 -5.45
N SER A 73 -12.52 13.87 -4.12
CA SER A 73 -12.11 14.88 -3.15
C SER A 73 -10.70 14.63 -2.60
N PHE A 74 -9.95 13.67 -3.16
CA PHE A 74 -8.61 13.27 -2.74
C PHE A 74 -7.64 13.23 -3.91
N ASP A 75 -6.47 13.84 -3.72
CA ASP A 75 -5.37 13.83 -4.71
C ASP A 75 -4.53 12.54 -4.68
N SER A 76 -4.95 11.57 -3.85
CA SER A 76 -4.32 10.27 -3.72
C SER A 76 -5.34 9.14 -3.75
N GLU A 77 -4.86 7.98 -4.18
CA GLU A 77 -5.57 6.72 -4.26
C GLU A 77 -5.00 5.71 -3.26
N LEU A 78 -5.85 4.83 -2.75
CA LEU A 78 -5.41 3.67 -1.99
C LEU A 78 -5.25 2.49 -2.94
N TYR A 79 -4.09 1.87 -2.87
CA TYR A 79 -3.76 0.66 -3.61
C TYR A 79 -3.80 -0.53 -2.67
N PHE A 80 -4.58 -1.54 -3.03
CA PHE A 80 -4.61 -2.85 -2.38
C PHE A 80 -3.97 -3.83 -3.34
N LEU A 81 -2.70 -4.16 -3.11
CA LEU A 81 -1.96 -5.11 -3.93
C LEU A 81 -2.07 -6.50 -3.34
N TYR A 82 -2.45 -7.45 -4.17
CA TYR A 82 -2.62 -8.85 -3.83
C TYR A 82 -1.58 -9.69 -4.55
N GLY A 83 -1.01 -10.63 -3.82
CA GLY A 83 0.13 -11.38 -4.31
C GLY A 83 0.35 -12.70 -3.59
N THR A 84 1.50 -13.30 -3.87
CA THR A 84 1.95 -14.52 -3.20
C THR A 84 3.43 -14.47 -2.84
N THR A 85 3.78 -15.10 -1.72
CA THR A 85 5.17 -15.38 -1.36
C THR A 85 5.68 -16.62 -2.11
N ARG A 86 6.99 -16.88 -2.04
CA ARG A 86 7.58 -18.11 -2.58
C ARG A 86 7.02 -19.39 -1.95
N GLN A 87 6.56 -19.29 -0.70
CA GLN A 87 5.90 -20.38 0.03
C GLN A 87 4.42 -20.51 -0.34
N LYS A 88 3.96 -19.82 -1.39
CA LYS A 88 2.56 -19.79 -1.87
C LYS A 88 1.56 -19.24 -0.86
N GLN A 89 2.01 -18.47 0.14
CA GLN A 89 1.11 -17.76 1.03
C GLN A 89 0.52 -16.56 0.29
N LYS A 90 -0.80 -16.40 0.34
CA LYS A 90 -1.50 -15.22 -0.19
C LYS A 90 -1.17 -14.02 0.69
N ILE A 91 -0.87 -12.88 0.09
CA ILE A 91 -0.42 -11.67 0.79
C ILE A 91 -1.09 -10.42 0.24
N VAL A 92 -1.12 -9.38 1.07
CA VAL A 92 -1.64 -8.06 0.72
C VAL A 92 -0.71 -6.95 1.21
N VAL A 93 -0.60 -5.88 0.42
CA VAL A 93 0.02 -4.61 0.80
C VAL A 93 -0.97 -3.49 0.49
N ILE A 94 -1.15 -2.57 1.45
CA ILE A 94 -2.04 -1.41 1.37
C ILE A 94 -1.18 -0.15 1.53
N PHE A 95 -1.28 0.75 0.55
CA PHE A 95 -0.56 2.02 0.57
C PHE A 95 -1.32 3.11 -0.18
N ILE A 96 -0.96 4.35 0.09
CA ILE A 96 -1.43 5.55 -0.57
C ILE A 96 -0.43 5.92 -1.66
N TYR A 97 -0.93 6.27 -2.84
CA TYR A 97 -0.12 6.75 -3.96
C TYR A 97 -0.86 7.87 -4.70
N PRO A 98 -0.16 8.82 -5.36
CA PRO A 98 -0.83 9.91 -6.06
C PRO A 98 -1.85 9.41 -7.09
N SER A 99 -2.97 10.13 -7.22
CA SER A 99 -4.06 9.78 -8.13
C SER A 99 -3.58 9.68 -9.58
N CYS A 100 -4.27 8.85 -10.38
CA CYS A 100 -4.00 8.67 -11.81
C CYS A 100 -2.56 8.23 -12.15
N SER A 101 -1.84 7.62 -11.20
CA SER A 101 -0.42 7.27 -11.35
C SER A 101 -0.15 5.78 -11.52
N LEU A 102 -1.17 4.98 -11.83
CA LEU A 102 -1.04 3.52 -12.04
C LEU A 102 0.01 3.16 -13.11
N ASN A 103 0.03 3.88 -14.23
CA ASN A 103 1.03 3.66 -15.30
C ASN A 103 2.45 3.94 -14.81
N LYS A 104 2.63 4.98 -13.98
CA LYS A 104 3.92 5.33 -13.39
C LYS A 104 4.35 4.25 -12.40
N LEU A 105 3.45 3.84 -11.50
CA LEU A 105 3.67 2.75 -10.55
C LEU A 105 4.11 1.46 -11.26
N GLY A 106 3.47 1.10 -12.38
CA GLY A 106 3.81 -0.10 -13.14
C GLY A 106 5.14 -0.04 -13.87
N ARG A 107 5.65 1.15 -14.20
CA ARG A 107 6.91 1.35 -14.94
C ARG A 107 8.11 1.63 -14.05
N GLU A 108 7.90 2.36 -12.96
CA GLU A 108 8.96 2.88 -12.10
C GLU A 108 8.97 2.20 -10.73
N GLY A 109 7.86 1.57 -10.33
CA GLY A 109 7.69 1.09 -8.97
C GLY A 109 7.39 2.23 -7.98
N VAL A 110 7.56 1.95 -6.69
CA VAL A 110 7.34 2.94 -5.62
C VAL A 110 8.16 2.60 -4.37
N LEU A 111 8.65 3.64 -3.70
CA LEU A 111 9.20 3.56 -2.35
C LEU A 111 8.06 3.64 -1.33
N LEU A 112 7.93 2.61 -0.50
CA LEU A 112 6.91 2.52 0.54
C LEU A 112 7.42 3.16 1.84
N ASP A 113 7.61 4.48 1.79
CA ASP A 113 8.02 5.24 2.97
C ASP A 113 6.88 5.38 4.01
N ARG A 114 7.17 6.02 5.14
CA ARG A 114 6.22 6.20 6.24
C ARG A 114 4.95 6.97 5.87
N SER A 115 4.99 7.78 4.80
CA SER A 115 3.85 8.57 4.34
C SER A 115 2.94 7.79 3.39
N ALA A 116 3.51 6.80 2.68
CA ALA A 116 2.77 5.97 1.74
C ALA A 116 2.12 4.75 2.41
N ILE A 117 2.79 4.11 3.37
CA ILE A 117 2.30 2.84 3.91
C ILE A 117 1.05 3.00 4.78
N ILE A 118 0.10 2.08 4.60
CA ILE A 118 -1.04 1.90 5.51
C ILE A 118 -0.84 0.61 6.31
N SER A 119 -0.74 -0.52 5.63
CA SER A 119 -0.67 -1.84 6.28
C SER A 119 -0.24 -2.93 5.30
N CYS A 120 0.12 -4.09 5.83
CA CYS A 120 0.44 -5.28 5.03
C CYS A 120 0.15 -6.56 5.82
N GLY A 121 0.03 -7.70 5.15
CA GLY A 121 -0.16 -8.97 5.85
C GLY A 121 -0.37 -10.19 4.98
N THR A 122 -0.56 -11.33 5.63
CA THR A 122 -0.93 -12.60 4.99
C THR A 122 -2.45 -12.76 4.98
N ILE A 123 -2.99 -13.24 3.87
CA ILE A 123 -4.41 -13.58 3.73
C ILE A 123 -4.54 -15.04 4.13
N ASN A 124 -4.94 -15.28 5.37
CA ASN A 124 -5.18 -16.62 5.86
C ASN A 124 -6.53 -17.11 5.30
N PRO A 125 -6.58 -18.30 4.67
CA PRO A 125 -7.86 -18.96 4.43
C PRO A 125 -8.52 -19.21 5.80
N ILE A 126 -9.78 -18.80 5.97
CA ILE A 126 -10.55 -19.13 7.15
C ILE A 126 -10.88 -20.64 7.06
N PRO A 127 -10.40 -21.50 7.98
CA PRO A 127 -10.56 -22.95 7.87
C PRO A 127 -12.02 -23.44 7.89
N GLU A 128 -12.94 -22.63 8.40
CA GLU A 128 -14.33 -23.01 8.68
C GLU A 128 -15.34 -22.44 7.66
N GLN A 129 -14.88 -21.77 6.60
CA GLN A 129 -15.75 -21.22 5.55
C GLN A 129 -15.53 -21.96 4.23
N ASP A 130 -16.21 -23.09 4.10
CA ASP A 130 -16.35 -23.88 2.86
C ASP A 130 -17.36 -23.26 1.88
N VAL A 131 -17.48 -21.93 1.87
CA VAL A 131 -18.42 -21.19 1.00
C VAL A 131 -17.72 -19.95 0.46
N ASN A 132 -17.18 -20.09 -0.75
CA ASN A 132 -16.50 -19.07 -1.56
C ASN A 132 -15.21 -18.50 -0.93
N GLU A 133 -14.06 -18.75 -1.58
CA GLU A 133 -12.89 -17.90 -1.37
C GLU A 133 -13.34 -16.43 -1.40
N VAL A 134 -13.17 -15.69 -0.29
CA VAL A 134 -13.52 -14.27 -0.26
C VAL A 134 -12.87 -13.62 -1.47
N SER A 135 -13.69 -13.09 -2.38
CA SER A 135 -13.19 -12.46 -3.60
C SER A 135 -12.25 -11.33 -3.21
N ILE A 136 -11.30 -11.02 -4.09
CA ILE A 136 -10.38 -9.89 -3.87
C ILE A 136 -11.15 -8.59 -3.62
N GLU A 137 -12.26 -8.42 -4.32
CA GLU A 137 -13.18 -7.29 -4.16
C GLU A 137 -13.79 -7.26 -2.75
N GLY A 138 -14.37 -8.36 -2.28
CA GLY A 138 -14.94 -8.45 -0.93
C GLY A 138 -13.88 -8.24 0.16
N HIS A 139 -12.67 -8.79 -0.04
CA HIS A 139 -11.56 -8.60 0.88
C HIS A 139 -11.07 -7.14 0.89
N THR A 140 -11.08 -6.46 -0.26
CA THR A 140 -10.74 -5.03 -0.37
C THR A 140 -11.71 -4.17 0.44
N ILE A 141 -13.01 -4.45 0.35
CA ILE A 141 -14.05 -3.73 1.12
C ILE A 141 -13.76 -3.87 2.62
N ASN A 142 -13.54 -5.10 3.09
CA ASN A 142 -13.24 -5.36 4.50
C ASN A 142 -11.98 -4.63 4.97
N LEU A 143 -10.88 -4.72 4.21
CA LEU A 143 -9.62 -4.04 4.54
C LEU A 143 -9.78 -2.52 4.54
N PHE A 144 -10.54 -1.95 3.61
CA PHE A 144 -10.83 -0.52 3.62
C PHE A 144 -11.52 -0.11 4.91
N HIS A 145 -12.58 -0.81 5.33
CA HIS A 145 -13.27 -0.48 6.58
C HIS A 145 -12.38 -0.65 7.81
N MET A 146 -11.46 -1.63 7.81
CA MET A 146 -10.50 -1.82 8.89
C MET A 146 -9.47 -0.69 8.96
N PHE A 147 -8.95 -0.23 7.83
CA PHE A 147 -7.78 0.67 7.78
C PHE A 147 -8.08 2.11 7.37
N LYS A 148 -9.34 2.48 7.07
CA LYS A 148 -9.72 3.85 6.68
C LYS A 148 -9.28 4.92 7.67
N HIS A 149 -9.24 4.61 8.96
CA HIS A 149 -8.81 5.54 10.01
C HIS A 149 -7.32 5.90 9.92
N CYS A 150 -6.51 5.09 9.23
CA CYS A 150 -5.10 5.38 8.96
C CYS A 150 -4.89 6.43 7.84
N ILE A 151 -5.96 6.80 7.11
CA ILE A 151 -5.90 7.80 6.05
C ILE A 151 -5.92 9.18 6.69
N ASN A 152 -4.79 9.87 6.65
CA ASN A 152 -4.64 11.23 7.16
C ASN A 152 -4.78 12.26 6.03
N ILE A 153 -5.62 13.26 6.23
CA ILE A 153 -5.89 14.35 5.28
C ILE A 153 -5.43 15.65 5.91
N ASN A 154 -4.45 16.31 5.28
CA ASN A 154 -4.02 17.62 5.73
C ASN A 154 -4.95 18.71 5.18
N CYS A 155 -5.60 19.43 6.08
CA CYS A 155 -6.57 20.48 5.77
C CYS A 155 -6.14 21.82 6.41
N LYS A 156 -6.56 22.93 5.80
CA LYS A 156 -6.41 24.28 6.38
C LYS A 156 -7.47 24.62 7.43
N GLN A 157 -8.50 23.78 7.55
CA GLN A 157 -9.62 23.96 8.47
C GLN A 157 -10.01 22.60 9.05
N GLY A 158 -10.36 22.55 10.32
CA GLY A 158 -10.78 21.33 11.03
C GLY A 158 -12.25 20.96 10.83
N ILE A 159 -12.84 21.30 9.67
CA ILE A 159 -14.26 21.07 9.39
C ILE A 159 -14.45 19.68 8.77
N PRO A 160 -15.26 18.80 9.37
CA PRO A 160 -15.66 17.52 8.79
C PRO A 160 -16.21 17.66 7.36
N ARG A 161 -15.85 16.74 6.48
CA ARG A 161 -16.35 16.67 5.10
C ARG A 161 -16.80 15.26 4.77
N GLY A 162 -17.78 15.17 3.88
CA GLY A 162 -18.20 13.90 3.27
C GLY A 162 -17.32 13.55 2.08
N TYR A 163 -17.04 12.26 1.93
CA TYR A 163 -16.22 11.69 0.87
C TYR A 163 -16.94 10.50 0.24
N LEU A 164 -16.98 10.49 -1.09
CA LEU A 164 -17.37 9.32 -1.87
C LEU A 164 -16.09 8.58 -2.27
N PHE A 165 -15.96 7.34 -1.81
CA PHE A 165 -14.91 6.42 -2.23
C PHE A 165 -15.47 5.43 -3.24
N ASN A 166 -14.84 5.33 -4.40
CA ASN A 166 -15.16 4.41 -5.47
C ASN A 166 -14.11 3.30 -5.51
N PHE A 167 -14.56 2.05 -5.64
CA PHE A 167 -13.71 0.87 -5.62
C PHE A 167 -13.63 0.28 -7.01
N PHE A 168 -12.42 0.19 -7.54
CA PHE A 168 -12.13 -0.29 -8.90
C PHE A 168 -11.36 -1.60 -8.85
N ASN A 169 -11.79 -2.56 -9.65
CA ASN A 169 -11.04 -3.79 -9.88
C ASN A 169 -9.96 -3.58 -10.98
N MET A 170 -9.26 -4.65 -11.34
CA MET A 170 -8.18 -4.59 -12.34
C MET A 170 -8.68 -4.26 -13.75
N GLN A 171 -9.95 -4.55 -14.05
CA GLN A 171 -10.58 -4.25 -15.33
C GLN A 171 -10.97 -2.77 -15.43
N GLY A 172 -10.94 -2.04 -14.31
CA GLY A 172 -11.40 -0.66 -14.23
C GLY A 172 -12.90 -0.53 -13.93
N ASP A 173 -13.58 -1.64 -13.64
CA ASP A 173 -14.99 -1.64 -13.29
C ASP A 173 -15.16 -1.24 -11.82
N ILE A 174 -16.21 -0.44 -11.56
CA ILE A 174 -16.61 -0.10 -10.20
C ILE A 174 -17.40 -1.27 -9.63
N PHE A 175 -16.91 -1.85 -8.53
CA PHE A 175 -17.59 -2.96 -7.84
C PHE A 175 -18.19 -2.55 -6.49
N ASN A 176 -17.80 -1.40 -5.94
CA ASN A 176 -18.38 -0.86 -4.71
C ASN A 176 -18.21 0.66 -4.62
N TYR A 177 -19.01 1.28 -3.75
CA TYR A 177 -18.87 2.67 -3.33
C TYR A 177 -19.12 2.80 -1.83
N ALA A 178 -18.47 3.77 -1.20
CA ALA A 178 -18.64 4.03 0.22
C ALA A 178 -18.67 5.52 0.51
N TYR A 179 -19.71 5.96 1.21
CA TYR A 179 -19.81 7.32 1.74
C TYR A 179 -19.22 7.34 3.14
N MET A 180 -18.21 8.17 3.34
CA MET A 180 -17.50 8.31 4.62
C MET A 180 -17.40 9.77 5.01
N ASN A 181 -17.23 10.04 6.30
CA ASN A 181 -17.02 11.38 6.80
C ASN A 181 -15.63 11.48 7.41
N SER A 182 -14.99 12.63 7.30
CA SER A 182 -13.76 12.86 8.05
C SER A 182 -14.05 13.46 9.42
N ILE A 183 -13.31 13.05 10.44
CA ILE A 183 -13.29 13.66 11.76
C ILE A 183 -11.93 14.33 12.00
N LEU A 184 -11.91 15.40 12.79
CA LEU A 184 -10.65 16.02 13.19
C LEU A 184 -9.90 15.09 14.15
N SER A 185 -8.65 14.78 13.82
CA SER A 185 -7.79 13.89 14.62
C SER A 185 -6.71 14.67 15.34
N GLU A 186 -6.00 15.56 14.63
CA GLU A 186 -4.88 16.31 15.19
C GLU A 186 -4.86 17.74 14.65
N ILE A 187 -4.32 18.68 15.44
CA ILE A 187 -4.01 20.04 15.01
C ILE A 187 -2.50 20.22 15.16
N LYS A 188 -1.81 20.56 14.07
CA LYS A 188 -0.39 20.88 14.06
C LYS A 188 -0.19 22.37 13.88
N VAL A 189 0.66 22.94 14.72
CA VAL A 189 1.06 24.35 14.64
C VAL A 189 2.54 24.39 14.32
N ASN A 190 2.89 25.01 13.19
CA ASN A 190 4.27 25.34 12.91
C ASN A 190 4.65 26.56 13.75
N HIS A 191 5.43 26.35 14.81
CA HIS A 191 5.83 27.43 15.72
C HIS A 191 6.77 28.46 15.11
N ILE A 192 7.39 28.17 13.95
CA ILE A 192 8.28 29.11 13.25
C ILE A 192 7.46 30.03 12.33
N THR A 193 6.50 29.48 11.58
CA THR A 193 5.72 30.24 10.60
C THR A 193 4.37 30.72 11.14
N GLY A 194 3.89 30.14 12.24
CA GLY A 194 2.54 30.34 12.76
C GLY A 194 1.45 29.56 12.02
N ASP A 195 1.81 28.77 11.00
CA ASP A 195 0.84 28.04 10.19
C ASP A 195 0.16 26.93 10.99
N VAL A 196 -1.16 26.84 10.86
CA VAL A 196 -1.96 25.79 11.48
C VAL A 196 -2.44 24.83 10.40
N SER A 197 -2.17 23.54 10.59
CA SER A 197 -2.74 22.47 9.79
C SER A 197 -3.59 21.55 10.65
N TYR A 198 -4.71 21.11 10.07
CA TYR A 198 -5.68 20.23 10.70
C TYR A 198 -5.58 18.87 10.01
N ILE A 199 -5.28 17.83 10.75
CA ILE A 199 -5.22 16.46 10.24
C ILE A 199 -6.57 15.82 10.49
N MET A 200 -7.26 15.52 9.41
CA MET A 200 -8.53 14.83 9.42
C MET A 200 -8.31 13.33 9.14
N GLN A 201 -9.12 12.48 9.76
CA GLN A 201 -9.12 11.03 9.53
C GLN A 201 -10.49 10.57 9.04
N ILE A 202 -10.51 9.52 8.22
CA ILE A 202 -11.76 8.96 7.71
C ILE A 202 -12.41 8.06 8.77
N ASN A 203 -13.69 8.34 9.06
CA ASN A 203 -14.56 7.62 9.99
C ASN A 203 -15.73 6.95 9.26
#